data_AF-A0A0M9EX67-F1
#
_entry.id   AF-A0A0M9EX67-F1
#
_cell.length_a   1.000
_cell.length_b   1.000
_cell.length_c   1.000
_cell.angle_alpha   90.00
_cell.angle_beta   90.00
_cell.angle_gamma   90.00
#
_symmetry.space_group_name_H-M   'P 1'
#
loop_
_entity.id
_entity.type
_entity.pdbx_description
1 polymer ?
#
loop_
_entity_poly.entity_id
_entity_poly.type
_entity_poly.pdbx_seq_one_letter_code
_entity_poly.pdbx_strand_id
1 'polypeptide(L)'
;MLEATDGRHFYAPIGENPQKIADLGTGTGIWAIEVAEKYPSAEVLGLDLSPIQPSWVPPNVKFMVDDVEDEWLNGDDFDFVHLRDMIPILKSPVTLLKQIYANIKPGAWVELQDVDGQVHTDDNSIPDDWPLKRFTEILVECFALYETNANATVFGRQYLAEAGFVNIQHNFIKLPYGTWPKDRVMRLVVGMGKS
;
A
#
# COMPACT_ATOMS: atom_id res chain seq x y z
N MET A 1 9.85 3.28 2.97
CA MET A 1 8.89 2.29 3.52
C MET A 1 9.54 0.93 3.67
N LEU A 2 10.38 0.51 2.73
CA LEU A 2 11.13 -0.75 2.81
C LEU A 2 12.00 -0.86 4.08
N GLU A 3 12.52 0.26 4.58
CA GLU A 3 13.23 0.32 5.86
C GLU A 3 12.29 0.04 7.04
N ALA A 4 11.06 0.56 7.00
CA ALA A 4 10.06 0.32 8.05
C ALA A 4 9.62 -1.15 8.09
N THR A 5 9.77 -1.88 6.98
CA THR A 5 9.43 -3.30 6.86
C THR A 5 10.65 -4.23 6.96
N ASP A 6 11.78 -3.75 7.50
CA ASP A 6 13.03 -4.51 7.64
C ASP A 6 13.49 -5.16 6.31
N GLY A 7 13.33 -4.46 5.19
CA GLY A 7 13.73 -4.94 3.87
C GLY A 7 12.70 -5.83 3.17
N ARG A 8 11.51 -6.03 3.75
CA ARG A 8 10.47 -6.90 3.18
C ARG A 8 9.53 -6.12 2.26
N HIS A 9 9.36 -6.59 1.03
CA HIS A 9 8.34 -6.06 0.11
C HIS A 9 6.91 -6.30 0.59
N PHE A 10 6.66 -7.40 1.28
CA PHE A 10 5.37 -7.81 1.81
C PHE A 10 5.52 -8.85 2.93
N TYR A 11 4.45 -9.07 3.71
CA TYR A 11 4.36 -10.05 4.80
C TYR A 11 3.53 -11.29 4.45
N ALA A 12 2.67 -11.21 3.43
CA ALA A 12 1.80 -12.28 3.00
C ALA A 12 2.59 -13.56 2.65
N PRO A 13 2.16 -14.74 3.11
CA PRO A 13 2.84 -16.01 2.85
C PRO A 13 2.47 -16.56 1.47
N ILE A 14 2.99 -15.93 0.40
CA ILE A 14 2.67 -16.30 -1.00
C ILE A 14 3.49 -17.48 -1.55
N GLY A 15 4.30 -18.13 -0.71
CA GLY A 15 5.19 -19.21 -1.10
C GLY A 15 6.43 -18.76 -1.90
N GLU A 16 7.12 -19.72 -2.52
CA GLU A 16 8.36 -19.49 -3.25
C GLU A 16 8.19 -19.41 -4.78
N ASN A 17 7.02 -19.81 -5.29
CA ASN A 17 6.78 -19.94 -6.72
C ASN A 17 5.42 -19.36 -7.17
N PRO A 18 5.10 -18.09 -6.83
CA PRO A 18 3.92 -17.42 -7.39
C PRO A 18 4.03 -17.34 -8.92
N GLN A 19 2.90 -17.30 -9.62
CA GLN A 19 2.82 -17.26 -11.08
C GLN A 19 2.27 -15.93 -11.60
N LYS A 20 1.36 -15.28 -10.88
CA LYS A 20 0.79 -13.98 -11.23
C LYS A 20 0.69 -13.07 -10.02
N ILE A 21 1.24 -11.87 -10.12
CA ILE A 21 1.21 -10.84 -9.07
C ILE A 21 0.70 -9.53 -9.67
N ALA A 22 -0.15 -8.81 -8.94
CA ALA A 22 -0.56 -7.45 -9.28
C ALA A 22 -0.05 -6.44 -8.23
N ASP A 23 0.43 -5.29 -8.68
CA ASP A 23 0.81 -4.13 -7.87
C ASP A 23 -0.07 -2.95 -8.28
N LEU A 24 -1.08 -2.63 -7.48
CA LEU A 24 -2.06 -1.60 -7.79
C LEU A 24 -1.63 -0.25 -7.19
N GLY A 25 -1.57 0.78 -8.02
CA GLY A 25 -0.93 2.04 -7.65
C GLY A 25 0.60 1.92 -7.63
N THR A 26 1.16 1.27 -8.65
CA THR A 26 2.59 0.91 -8.67
C THR A 26 3.52 2.13 -8.67
N GLY A 27 3.02 3.32 -9.01
CA GLY A 27 3.78 4.56 -9.04
C GLY A 27 4.96 4.44 -10.00
N THR A 28 6.17 4.62 -9.49
CA THR A 28 7.40 4.49 -10.30
C THR A 28 7.70 3.07 -10.78
N GLY A 29 6.99 2.06 -10.28
CA GLY A 29 7.19 0.65 -10.66
C GLY A 29 8.34 -0.06 -9.93
N ILE A 30 9.04 0.62 -9.02
CA ILE A 30 10.20 0.06 -8.29
C ILE A 30 9.82 -1.23 -7.56
N TRP A 31 8.68 -1.25 -6.86
CA TRP A 31 8.24 -2.43 -6.12
C TRP A 31 7.98 -3.61 -7.07
N ALA A 32 7.24 -3.38 -8.16
CA ALA A 32 6.94 -4.41 -9.14
C ALA A 32 8.22 -5.00 -9.77
N ILE A 33 9.20 -4.15 -10.08
CA ILE A 33 10.50 -4.57 -10.62
C ILE A 33 11.26 -5.44 -9.62
N GLU A 34 11.42 -4.99 -8.38
CA GLU A 34 12.15 -5.73 -7.35
C GLU A 34 11.48 -7.08 -7.01
N VAL A 35 10.15 -7.12 -7.00
CA VAL A 35 9.38 -8.35 -6.78
C VAL A 35 9.52 -9.31 -7.96
N ALA A 36 9.51 -8.80 -9.19
CA ALA A 36 9.72 -9.61 -10.38
C ALA A 36 11.13 -10.22 -10.47
N GLU A 37 12.15 -9.49 -10.01
CA GLU A 37 13.51 -10.01 -9.89
C GLU A 37 13.60 -11.10 -8.80
N LYS A 38 12.89 -10.93 -7.69
CA LYS A 38 12.82 -11.91 -6.61
C LYS A 38 12.07 -13.18 -7.01
N TYR A 39 11.03 -13.07 -7.83
CA TYR A 39 10.21 -14.17 -8.31
C TYR A 39 10.21 -14.25 -9.84
N PRO A 40 11.26 -14.82 -10.46
CA PRO A 40 11.32 -15.00 -11.91
C PRO A 40 10.21 -15.91 -12.47
N SER A 41 9.54 -16.67 -11.60
CA SER A 41 8.38 -17.51 -11.94
C SER A 41 7.09 -16.72 -12.15
N ALA A 42 7.00 -15.51 -11.58
CA ALA A 42 5.80 -14.70 -11.61
C ALA A 42 5.82 -13.69 -12.75
N GLU A 43 4.70 -13.56 -13.44
CA GLU A 43 4.38 -12.34 -14.19
C GLU A 43 3.85 -11.29 -13.20
N VAL A 44 4.45 -10.09 -13.22
CA VAL A 44 4.09 -8.98 -12.35
C VAL A 44 3.46 -7.88 -13.18
N LEU A 45 2.18 -7.57 -12.89
CA LEU A 45 1.44 -6.48 -13.49
C LEU A 45 1.41 -5.28 -12.54
N GLY A 46 1.95 -4.14 -12.96
CA GLY A 46 1.81 -2.87 -12.24
C GLY A 46 0.77 -1.97 -12.90
N LEU A 47 -0.23 -1.52 -12.13
CA LEU A 47 -1.25 -0.57 -12.59
C LEU A 47 -1.04 0.80 -11.96
N ASP A 48 -1.12 1.86 -12.76
CA ASP A 48 -1.11 3.24 -12.27
C ASP A 48 -1.85 4.17 -13.24
N LEU A 49 -2.47 5.24 -12.73
CA LEU A 49 -3.11 6.26 -13.56
C LEU A 49 -2.10 7.03 -14.43
N SER A 50 -0.82 7.05 -14.03
CA SER A 50 0.22 7.83 -14.68
C SER A 50 1.27 6.94 -15.35
N PRO A 51 1.63 7.19 -16.62
CA PRO A 51 2.69 6.46 -17.32
C PRO A 51 4.08 6.98 -16.93
N ILE A 52 4.47 6.83 -15.67
CA ILE A 52 5.74 7.34 -15.12
C ILE A 52 6.80 6.23 -14.89
N GLN A 53 6.49 5.00 -15.31
CA GLN A 53 7.34 3.85 -15.10
C GLN A 53 8.49 3.79 -16.13
N PRO A 54 9.64 3.19 -15.78
CA PRO A 54 10.75 3.04 -16.71
C PRO A 54 10.40 2.10 -17.87
N SER A 55 11.00 2.34 -19.04
CA SER A 55 10.83 1.48 -20.21
C SER A 55 11.69 0.21 -20.17
N TRP A 56 12.81 0.25 -19.44
CA TRP A 56 13.70 -0.89 -19.28
C TRP A 56 13.39 -1.62 -17.97
N VAL A 57 12.70 -2.76 -18.08
CA VAL A 57 12.26 -3.59 -16.96
C VAL A 57 12.55 -5.07 -17.19
N PRO A 58 12.52 -5.91 -16.14
CA PRO A 58 12.59 -7.36 -16.29
C PRO A 58 11.52 -7.89 -17.27
N PRO A 59 11.80 -8.99 -17.99
CA PRO A 59 10.90 -9.50 -19.02
C PRO A 59 9.56 -10.01 -18.48
N ASN A 60 9.47 -10.24 -17.17
CA ASN A 60 8.27 -10.68 -16.46
C ASN A 60 7.52 -9.52 -15.79
N VAL A 61 7.82 -8.26 -16.11
CA VAL A 61 7.07 -7.07 -15.65
C VAL A 61 6.29 -6.47 -16.80
N LYS A 62 5.03 -6.11 -16.54
CA LYS A 62 4.21 -5.28 -17.43
C LYS A 62 3.62 -4.13 -16.64
N PHE A 63 3.58 -2.96 -17.27
CA PHE A 63 2.87 -1.80 -16.74
C PHE A 63 1.70 -1.45 -17.63
N MET A 64 0.58 -1.11 -17.01
CA MET A 64 -0.62 -0.64 -17.70
C MET A 64 -1.11 0.64 -17.05
N VAL A 65 -1.55 1.57 -17.90
CA VAL A 65 -2.24 2.77 -17.45
C VAL A 65 -3.72 2.43 -17.33
N ASP A 66 -4.21 2.37 -16.10
CA ASP A 66 -5.60 2.02 -15.81
C ASP A 66 -6.06 2.62 -14.48
N ASP A 67 -7.36 2.87 -14.36
CA ASP A 67 -7.98 3.29 -13.10
C ASP A 67 -8.47 2.05 -12.34
N VAL A 68 -7.95 1.83 -11.14
CA VAL A 68 -8.33 0.68 -10.31
C VAL A 68 -9.74 0.82 -9.72
N GLU A 69 -10.36 2.00 -9.77
CA GLU A 69 -11.76 2.20 -9.36
C GLU A 69 -12.77 1.90 -10.48
N ASP A 70 -12.30 1.71 -11.73
CA ASP A 70 -13.14 1.36 -12.88
C ASP A 70 -13.44 -0.15 -12.93
N GLU A 71 -14.04 -0.61 -14.03
CA GLU A 71 -14.31 -2.04 -14.27
C GLU A 71 -13.01 -2.83 -14.39
N TRP A 72 -12.90 -3.94 -13.66
CA TRP A 72 -11.71 -4.79 -13.69
C TRP A 72 -11.54 -5.51 -15.03
N LEU A 73 -10.51 -5.11 -15.79
CA LEU A 73 -10.17 -5.71 -17.10
C LEU A 73 -8.75 -6.30 -17.13
N ASN A 74 -8.09 -6.38 -15.98
CA ASN A 74 -6.65 -6.63 -15.86
C ASN A 74 -6.27 -8.11 -15.76
N GLY A 75 -7.20 -9.01 -16.10
CA GLY A 75 -7.04 -10.46 -16.04
C GLY A 75 -7.47 -11.06 -14.71
N ASP A 76 -7.16 -12.35 -14.52
CA ASP A 76 -7.62 -13.15 -13.39
C ASP A 76 -6.51 -14.12 -12.90
N ASP A 77 -6.88 -14.96 -11.94
CA ASP A 77 -6.03 -15.98 -11.35
C ASP A 77 -4.74 -15.43 -10.71
N PHE A 78 -4.84 -14.27 -10.06
CA PHE A 78 -3.71 -13.71 -9.30
C PHE A 78 -3.39 -14.56 -8.06
N ASP A 79 -2.11 -14.83 -7.83
CA ASP A 79 -1.61 -15.47 -6.61
C ASP A 79 -1.41 -14.45 -5.48
N PHE A 80 -1.15 -13.19 -5.83
CA PHE A 80 -0.94 -12.10 -4.90
C PHE A 80 -1.34 -10.75 -5.50
N VAL A 81 -2.00 -9.91 -4.70
CA VAL A 81 -2.29 -8.51 -5.05
C VAL A 81 -1.75 -7.60 -3.95
N HIS A 82 -0.95 -6.63 -4.34
CA HIS A 82 -0.33 -5.66 -3.44
C HIS A 82 -0.90 -4.27 -3.70
N LEU A 83 -1.18 -3.54 -2.62
CA LEU A 83 -1.54 -2.13 -2.65
C LEU A 83 -0.72 -1.41 -1.58
N ARG A 84 -0.12 -0.28 -1.96
CA ARG A 84 0.64 0.55 -1.03
C ARG A 84 0.34 2.03 -1.22
N ASP A 85 0.04 2.71 -0.12
CA ASP A 85 -0.37 4.12 -0.10
C ASP A 85 -1.59 4.39 -1.02
N MET A 86 -2.52 3.42 -1.08
CA MET A 86 -3.70 3.43 -1.95
C MET A 86 -5.00 3.60 -1.18
N ILE A 87 -5.16 2.91 -0.05
CA ILE A 87 -6.45 2.89 0.68
C ILE A 87 -6.96 4.29 1.03
N PRO A 88 -6.11 5.26 1.44
CA PRO A 88 -6.54 6.63 1.72
C PRO A 88 -7.10 7.41 0.53
N ILE A 89 -6.67 7.10 -0.69
CA ILE A 89 -6.98 7.88 -1.90
C ILE A 89 -8.10 7.25 -2.75
N LEU A 90 -8.61 6.08 -2.35
CA LEU A 90 -9.74 5.43 -3.02
C LEU A 90 -11.05 6.00 -2.50
N LYS A 91 -12.01 6.21 -3.40
CA LYS A 91 -13.39 6.58 -3.04
C LYS A 91 -14.16 5.36 -2.53
N SER A 92 -13.90 4.19 -3.12
CA SER A 92 -14.59 2.94 -2.78
C SER A 92 -13.64 1.76 -2.55
N PRO A 93 -12.86 1.74 -1.44
CA PRO A 93 -11.92 0.65 -1.14
C PRO A 93 -12.55 -0.75 -1.18
N VAL A 94 -13.76 -0.90 -0.63
CA VAL A 94 -14.46 -2.20 -0.58
C VAL A 94 -14.84 -2.68 -1.99
N THR A 95 -15.20 -1.77 -2.90
CA THR A 95 -15.54 -2.13 -4.28
C THR A 95 -14.33 -2.70 -5.00
N LEU A 96 -13.20 -2.01 -4.95
CA LEU A 96 -11.93 -2.52 -5.50
C LEU A 96 -11.56 -3.86 -4.86
N LEU A 97 -11.62 -3.98 -3.53
CA LEU A 97 -11.30 -5.24 -2.85
C LEU A 97 -12.22 -6.40 -3.26
N LYS A 98 -13.51 -6.15 -3.53
CA LYS A 98 -14.42 -7.16 -4.08
C LYS A 98 -14.05 -7.57 -5.50
N GLN A 99 -13.63 -6.63 -6.33
CA GLN A 99 -13.11 -6.94 -7.67
C GLN A 99 -11.84 -7.79 -7.58
N ILE A 100 -10.90 -7.44 -6.68
CA ILE A 100 -9.71 -8.25 -6.43
C ILE A 100 -10.11 -9.65 -5.98
N TYR A 101 -11.00 -9.77 -5.00
CA TYR A 101 -11.46 -11.05 -4.47
C TYR A 101 -12.04 -11.98 -5.56
N ALA A 102 -12.74 -11.41 -6.55
CA ALA A 102 -13.30 -12.16 -7.67
C ALA A 102 -12.25 -12.66 -8.68
N ASN A 103 -11.06 -12.05 -8.73
CA ASN A 103 -10.03 -12.29 -9.75
C ASN A 103 -8.75 -12.94 -9.19
N ILE A 104 -8.73 -13.31 -7.91
CA ILE A 104 -7.62 -14.05 -7.28
C ILE A 104 -7.92 -15.55 -7.20
N LYS A 105 -6.88 -16.37 -7.14
CA LYS A 105 -7.05 -17.82 -6.91
C LYS A 105 -7.54 -18.11 -5.49
N PRO A 106 -8.26 -19.22 -5.27
CA PRO A 106 -8.48 -19.73 -3.92
C PRO A 106 -7.14 -19.94 -3.18
N GLY A 107 -7.00 -19.30 -2.02
CA GLY A 107 -5.77 -19.35 -1.21
C GLY A 107 -4.72 -18.28 -1.54
N ALA A 108 -4.98 -17.42 -2.52
CA ALA A 108 -4.18 -16.24 -2.79
C ALA A 108 -4.29 -15.19 -1.68
N TRP A 109 -3.39 -14.20 -1.71
CA TRP A 109 -3.33 -13.13 -0.72
C TRP A 109 -3.55 -11.76 -1.34
N VAL A 110 -4.10 -10.85 -0.54
CA VAL A 110 -4.03 -9.42 -0.78
C VAL A 110 -3.30 -8.78 0.40
N GLU A 111 -2.44 -7.80 0.14
CA GLU A 111 -1.76 -7.03 1.19
C GLU A 111 -1.93 -5.54 0.97
N LEU A 112 -2.31 -4.85 2.05
CA LEU A 112 -2.46 -3.40 2.12
C LEU A 112 -1.31 -2.86 2.98
N GLN A 113 -0.49 -1.97 2.43
CA GLN A 113 0.56 -1.27 3.15
C GLN A 113 0.31 0.24 3.09
N ASP A 114 -0.32 0.80 4.09
CA ASP A 114 -0.65 2.22 4.09
C ASP A 114 -0.20 2.91 5.37
N VAL A 115 0.10 4.21 5.24
CA VAL A 115 0.39 5.08 6.38
C VAL A 115 -0.90 5.72 6.85
N ASP A 116 -1.16 5.65 8.15
CA ASP A 116 -2.24 6.41 8.77
C ASP A 116 -1.98 7.93 8.63
N GLY A 117 -2.97 8.64 8.08
CA GLY A 117 -2.93 10.09 7.88
C GLY A 117 -3.00 10.89 9.18
N GLN A 118 -3.32 10.26 10.32
CA GLN A 118 -3.29 10.90 11.63
C GLN A 118 -2.00 10.66 12.40
N VAL A 119 -1.60 11.66 13.18
CA VAL A 119 -0.50 11.53 14.14
C VAL A 119 -1.04 11.03 15.48
N HIS A 120 -0.31 10.07 16.05
CA HIS A 120 -0.61 9.47 17.35
C HIS A 120 0.49 9.74 18.35
N THR A 121 0.13 9.73 19.63
CA THR A 121 1.06 9.76 20.77
C THR A 121 0.87 8.58 21.68
N ASP A 122 1.96 8.12 22.27
CA ASP A 122 1.93 7.05 23.26
C ASP A 122 1.53 7.53 24.67
N ASP A 123 1.66 8.82 24.96
CA ASP A 123 1.49 9.41 26.31
C ASP A 123 0.50 10.58 26.35
N ASN A 124 -0.21 10.86 25.25
CA ASN A 124 -1.11 12.01 25.09
C ASN A 124 -0.44 13.38 25.34
N SER A 125 0.87 13.50 25.14
CA SER A 125 1.61 14.74 25.44
C SER A 125 1.46 15.82 24.36
N ILE A 126 0.69 15.60 23.29
CA ILE A 126 0.51 16.58 22.22
C ILE A 126 -0.49 17.65 22.65
N PRO A 127 -0.09 18.94 22.66
CA PRO A 127 -1.03 20.06 22.77
C PRO A 127 -2.01 20.08 21.59
N ASP A 128 -3.25 20.50 21.85
CA ASP A 128 -4.28 20.58 20.80
C ASP A 128 -3.91 21.52 19.64
N ASP A 129 -3.06 22.52 19.90
CA ASP A 129 -2.58 23.50 18.92
C ASP A 129 -1.28 23.10 18.22
N TRP A 130 -0.81 21.86 18.40
CA TRP A 130 0.43 21.40 17.80
C TRP A 130 0.36 21.46 16.27
N PRO A 131 1.32 22.11 15.57
CA PRO A 131 1.23 22.33 14.14
C PRO A 131 1.07 21.05 13.31
N LEU A 132 1.67 19.94 13.72
CA LEU A 132 1.56 18.68 12.99
C LEU A 132 0.17 18.05 13.14
N LYS A 133 -0.44 18.13 14.33
CA LYS A 133 -1.83 17.70 14.56
C LYS A 133 -2.78 18.48 13.65
N ARG A 134 -2.66 19.81 13.66
CA ARG A 134 -3.44 20.70 12.80
C ARG A 134 -3.23 20.41 11.32
N PHE A 135 -1.99 20.12 10.90
CA PHE A 135 -1.69 19.73 9.53
C PHE A 135 -2.42 18.44 9.12
N THR A 136 -2.39 17.40 9.97
CA THR A 136 -3.11 16.15 9.68
C THR A 136 -4.63 16.31 9.68
N GLU A 137 -5.19 17.17 10.53
CA GLU A 137 -6.62 17.50 10.50
C GLU A 137 -7.02 18.17 9.17
N ILE A 138 -6.20 19.12 8.68
CA ILE A 138 -6.41 19.75 7.37
C ILE A 138 -6.31 18.72 6.25
N LEU A 139 -5.36 17.78 6.31
CA LEU A 139 -5.25 16.71 5.31
C LEU A 139 -6.52 15.85 5.26
N VAL A 140 -7.10 15.49 6.41
CA VAL A 140 -8.35 14.75 6.48
C VAL A 140 -9.50 15.54 5.83
N GLU A 141 -9.60 16.83 6.12
CA GLU A 141 -10.60 17.71 5.48
C GLU A 141 -10.39 17.78 3.95
N CYS A 142 -9.15 17.94 3.50
CA CYS A 142 -8.83 17.97 2.07
C CYS A 142 -9.20 16.68 1.36
N PHE A 143 -8.88 15.51 1.91
CA PHE A 143 -9.21 14.22 1.31
C PHE A 143 -10.73 14.02 1.22
N ALA A 144 -11.47 14.45 2.24
CA ALA A 144 -12.92 14.39 2.26
C ALA A 144 -13.56 15.24 1.14
N LEU A 145 -12.94 16.35 0.73
CA LEU A 145 -13.41 17.16 -0.42
C LEU A 145 -13.33 16.40 -1.76
N TYR A 146 -12.46 15.39 -1.85
CA TYR A 146 -12.33 14.51 -3.02
C TYR A 146 -13.07 13.18 -2.85
N GLU A 147 -13.94 13.06 -1.84
CA GLU A 147 -14.68 11.83 -1.52
C GLU A 147 -13.77 10.66 -1.11
N THR A 148 -12.59 10.97 -0.59
CA THR A 148 -11.60 10.00 -0.10
C THR A 148 -11.39 10.17 1.41
N ASN A 149 -10.58 9.32 2.05
CA ASN A 149 -10.43 9.34 3.50
C ASN A 149 -8.97 9.11 3.93
N ALA A 150 -8.30 10.18 4.38
CA ALA A 150 -6.91 10.10 4.85
C ALA A 150 -6.69 9.11 6.02
N ASN A 151 -7.74 8.77 6.78
CA ASN A 151 -7.69 7.81 7.89
C ASN A 151 -8.24 6.44 7.48
N ALA A 152 -8.41 6.15 6.18
CA ALA A 152 -9.00 4.90 5.71
C ALA A 152 -8.22 3.66 6.16
N THR A 153 -6.92 3.80 6.43
CA THR A 153 -6.01 2.70 6.79
C THR A 153 -6.44 1.98 8.07
N VAL A 154 -6.99 2.70 9.06
CA VAL A 154 -7.46 2.11 10.32
C VAL A 154 -8.64 1.15 10.10
N PHE A 155 -9.35 1.30 8.98
CA PHE A 155 -10.47 0.46 8.57
C PHE A 155 -10.05 -0.69 7.64
N GLY A 156 -8.76 -0.86 7.31
CA GLY A 156 -8.29 -1.89 6.36
C GLY A 156 -8.79 -3.30 6.70
N ARG A 157 -8.80 -3.68 7.99
CA ARG A 157 -9.38 -4.96 8.44
C ARG A 157 -10.88 -5.07 8.13
N GLN A 158 -11.64 -4.00 8.34
CA GLN A 158 -13.07 -3.96 8.06
C GLN A 158 -13.31 -4.06 6.55
N TYR A 159 -12.58 -3.31 5.74
CA TYR A 159 -12.72 -3.33 4.28
C TYR A 159 -12.43 -4.72 3.70
N LEU A 160 -11.36 -5.38 4.16
CA LEU A 160 -11.04 -6.75 3.76
C LEU A 160 -12.15 -7.73 4.15
N ALA A 161 -12.68 -7.64 5.38
CA ALA A 161 -13.75 -8.53 5.84
C ALA A 161 -15.04 -8.33 5.04
N GLU A 162 -15.41 -7.08 4.74
CA GLU A 162 -16.60 -6.75 3.95
C GLU A 162 -16.49 -7.20 2.48
N ALA A 163 -15.27 -7.23 1.93
CA ALA A 163 -15.01 -7.76 0.61
C ALA A 163 -15.02 -9.30 0.56
N GLY A 164 -15.02 -9.98 1.71
CA GLY A 164 -15.09 -11.45 1.81
C GLY A 164 -13.76 -12.13 2.12
N PHE A 165 -12.68 -11.38 2.35
CA PHE A 165 -11.40 -11.94 2.75
C PHE A 165 -11.46 -12.55 4.15
N VAL A 166 -10.66 -13.59 4.35
CA VAL A 166 -10.52 -14.32 5.61
C VAL A 166 -9.06 -14.31 6.07
N ASN A 167 -8.79 -14.81 7.29
CA ASN A 167 -7.44 -14.85 7.86
C ASN A 167 -6.74 -13.48 7.91
N ILE A 168 -7.50 -12.43 8.23
CA ILE A 168 -7.02 -11.06 8.19
C ILE A 168 -6.04 -10.79 9.34
N GLN A 169 -4.79 -10.50 8.98
CA GLN A 169 -3.74 -10.07 9.90
C GLN A 169 -3.57 -8.54 9.82
N HIS A 170 -3.14 -7.91 10.90
CA HIS A 170 -2.85 -6.48 10.91
C HIS A 170 -1.55 -6.25 11.69
N ASN A 171 -0.56 -5.67 11.03
CA ASN A 171 0.72 -5.33 11.60
C ASN A 171 0.81 -3.80 11.73
N PHE A 172 1.06 -3.31 12.95
CA PHE A 172 1.28 -1.88 13.19
C PHE A 172 2.78 -1.61 13.30
N ILE A 173 3.28 -0.72 12.45
CA ILE A 173 4.66 -0.23 12.52
C ILE A 173 4.58 1.25 12.88
N LYS A 174 5.16 1.63 14.02
CA LYS A 174 5.21 3.04 14.42
C LYS A 174 6.19 3.78 13.50
N LEU A 175 5.72 4.81 12.80
CA LEU A 175 6.60 5.71 12.06
C LEU A 175 6.84 6.94 12.94
N PRO A 176 8.05 7.14 13.47
CA PRO A 176 8.31 8.26 14.36
C PRO A 176 8.31 9.57 13.58
N TYR A 177 7.91 10.67 14.21
CA TYR A 177 8.09 12.01 13.67
C TYR A 177 9.29 12.69 14.35
N GLY A 178 10.29 13.09 13.55
CA GLY A 178 11.55 13.71 14.01
C GLY A 178 12.73 12.75 14.26
N THR A 179 13.92 13.31 14.46
CA THR A 179 15.21 12.57 14.51
C THR A 179 15.50 11.85 15.84
N TRP A 180 14.52 11.77 16.74
CA TRP A 180 14.65 11.23 18.09
C TRP A 180 14.76 9.70 18.24
N PRO A 181 14.42 8.84 17.27
CA PRO A 181 14.58 7.40 17.43
C PRO A 181 16.03 7.00 17.69
N LYS A 182 16.26 6.23 18.75
CA LYS A 182 17.57 5.62 19.03
C LYS A 182 17.90 4.52 18.02
N ASP A 183 16.86 3.87 17.49
CA ASP A 183 16.98 2.85 16.45
C ASP A 183 17.54 3.45 15.14
N ARG A 184 18.45 2.72 14.51
CA ARG A 184 19.11 3.12 13.27
C ARG A 184 18.16 3.05 12.07
N VAL A 185 17.26 2.07 12.03
CA VAL A 185 16.27 1.88 10.96
C VAL A 185 15.24 3.00 11.00
N MET A 186 14.75 3.33 12.19
CA MET A 186 13.79 4.41 12.40
C MET A 186 14.37 5.79 12.04
N ARG A 187 15.69 6.00 12.18
CA ARG A 187 16.34 7.23 11.71
C ARG A 187 16.40 7.34 10.18
N LEU A 188 16.46 6.21 9.47
CA LEU A 188 16.41 6.21 8.00
C LEU A 188 14.97 6.43 7.51
N VAL A 189 13.98 5.84 8.19
CA VAL A 189 12.55 6.05 7.92
C VAL A 189 12.14 7.52 8.07
N VAL A 190 12.70 8.24 9.06
CA VAL A 190 12.43 9.68 9.28
C VAL A 190 13.36 10.59 8.48
N GLY A 191 14.23 10.04 7.64
CA GLY A 191 15.14 10.77 6.78
C GLY A 191 14.46 11.49 5.62
N MET A 192 13.38 12.25 5.86
CA MET A 192 12.99 13.35 5.00
C MET A 192 14.11 14.39 5.05
N GLY A 193 14.94 14.41 4.01
CA GLY A 193 15.81 15.52 3.61
C GLY A 193 16.69 16.10 4.70
N LYS A 194 17.98 15.71 4.71
CA LYS A 194 19.00 16.71 5.04
C LYS A 194 18.98 17.74 3.91
N SER A 195 18.23 18.83 4.07
CA SER A 195 18.45 20.08 3.34
C SER A 195 19.28 21.04 4.19
#